data_AF-A0A1H3PN14-F1
#
_entry.id   AF-A0A1H3PN14-F1
#
_cell.length_a   1.000
_cell.length_b   1.000
_cell.length_c   1.000
_cell.angle_alpha   90.00
_cell.angle_beta   90.00
_cell.angle_gamma   90.00
#
_symmetry.space_group_name_H-M   'P 1'
#
loop_
_entity.id
_entity.type
_entity.pdbx_description
1 polymer ?
#
loop_
_entity_poly.entity_id
_entity_poly.type
_entity_poly.pdbx_seq_one_letter_code
_entity_poly.pdbx_strand_id
1 'polypeptide(L)'
;MAHTTLRGWEVGRVRPQPLQLALVAGVLDLSSGEVRALAGPDRVRTARTSGGTEAAPLCRARLAAGLTMTQLARKVGVGPATISRWENGLRMPSPDARARLATALEVTNEDLAGMLAHCKSHRSDGVLLPGLGRLRADRGFTQRAFRTAVGIGASAASAWEHGRVRVPTDRLATVAAVLGLAPDTLVVLACRPPRDSTEERPLAALRRAAGVTQRELAHHVGVSRRSVVHWENGTRPLPLAAVRPMARCLRRPVPTVLAAAGLQLPTVPHPRTWTPADLPRVLHALRSSSGWAAAALGRRIGVPGRTVRAWETGVSLPSLSACQRLELVHGLPRGVLSRLAADRPGAGRTAALPHRRETPSPGRRPFESPAATSGEVASG
;
A
#
# COMPACT_ATOMS: atom_id res chain seq x y z
N MET A 1 41.12 -23.92 31.12
CA MET A 1 39.93 -23.18 31.57
C MET A 1 40.34 -21.92 32.32
N ALA A 2 39.60 -20.81 32.22
CA ALA A 2 39.92 -19.61 32.98
C ALA A 2 39.63 -19.80 34.48
N HIS A 3 40.56 -19.38 35.36
CA HIS A 3 40.47 -19.51 36.82
C HIS A 3 39.16 -18.93 37.41
N THR A 4 38.63 -17.87 36.79
CA THR A 4 37.36 -17.23 37.17
C THR A 4 36.13 -18.09 36.94
N THR A 5 36.19 -19.02 35.98
CA THR A 5 35.07 -19.94 35.67
C THR A 5 35.00 -21.06 36.70
N LEU A 6 36.16 -21.59 37.09
CA LEU A 6 36.28 -22.67 38.07
C LEU A 6 35.85 -22.20 39.46
N ARG A 7 36.34 -21.02 39.89
CA ARG A 7 35.86 -20.36 41.12
C ARG A 7 34.35 -20.10 41.10
N GLY A 8 33.81 -19.76 39.92
CA GLY A 8 32.36 -19.56 39.73
C GLY A 8 31.54 -20.84 39.94
N TRP A 9 32.12 -22.01 39.66
CA TRP A 9 31.51 -23.31 39.92
C TRP A 9 31.54 -23.67 41.41
N GLU A 10 32.69 -23.47 42.06
CA GLU A 10 32.89 -23.76 43.49
C GLU A 10 31.92 -22.97 44.37
N VAL A 11 31.72 -21.68 44.08
CA VAL A 11 30.79 -20.83 44.85
C VAL A 11 29.33 -20.90 44.37
N GLY A 12 29.03 -21.79 43.42
CA GLY A 12 27.68 -22.00 42.87
C GLY A 12 27.07 -20.82 42.12
N ARG A 13 27.88 -19.83 41.71
CA ARG A 13 27.42 -18.69 40.89
C ARG A 13 27.08 -19.12 39.46
N VAL A 14 27.84 -20.05 38.90
CA VAL A 14 27.69 -20.58 37.54
C VAL A 14 27.81 -22.10 37.59
N ARG A 15 27.01 -22.84 36.81
CA ARG A 15 27.14 -24.30 36.71
C ARG A 15 27.97 -24.69 35.46
N PRO A 16 28.75 -25.78 35.51
CA PRO A 16 29.46 -26.30 34.34
C PRO A 16 28.48 -26.63 33.22
N GLN A 17 28.83 -26.27 31.99
CA GLN A 17 28.08 -26.65 30.79
C GLN A 17 28.23 -28.17 30.52
N PRO A 18 27.33 -28.82 29.78
CA PRO A 18 27.39 -30.24 29.44
C PRO A 18 28.74 -30.68 28.84
N LEU A 19 29.32 -29.91 27.92
CA LEU A 19 30.65 -30.19 27.39
C LEU A 19 31.76 -30.08 28.45
N GLN A 20 31.58 -29.21 29.44
CA GLN A 20 32.49 -29.06 30.57
C GLN A 20 32.29 -30.16 31.62
N LEU A 21 31.06 -30.68 31.78
CA LEU A 21 30.78 -31.82 32.65
C LEU A 21 31.54 -33.06 32.19
N ALA A 22 31.60 -33.33 30.88
CA ALA A 22 32.38 -34.45 30.35
C ALA A 22 33.89 -34.30 30.64
N LEU A 23 34.43 -33.09 30.53
CA LEU A 23 35.83 -32.82 30.85
C LEU A 23 36.12 -32.95 32.35
N VAL A 24 35.23 -32.42 33.19
CA VAL A 24 35.36 -32.52 34.65
C VAL A 24 35.18 -33.96 35.13
N ALA A 25 34.24 -34.70 34.53
CA ALA A 25 34.04 -36.13 34.75
C ALA A 25 35.33 -36.92 34.50
N GLY A 26 36.00 -36.67 33.37
CA GLY A 26 37.28 -37.31 33.06
C GLY A 26 38.41 -36.94 34.02
N VAL A 27 38.43 -35.72 34.57
CA VAL A 27 39.45 -35.29 35.55
C VAL A 27 39.19 -35.85 36.95
N LEU A 28 37.92 -35.99 37.34
CA LEU A 28 37.52 -36.45 38.67
C LEU A 28 37.28 -37.96 38.75
N ASP A 29 37.47 -38.69 37.64
CA ASP A 29 37.12 -40.11 37.50
C ASP A 29 35.67 -40.42 37.91
N LEU A 30 34.76 -39.54 37.51
CA LEU A 30 33.32 -39.64 37.77
C LEU A 30 32.56 -39.75 36.45
N SER A 31 31.35 -40.29 36.48
CA SER A 31 30.43 -40.20 35.35
C SER A 31 29.91 -38.77 35.17
N SER A 32 29.55 -38.41 33.94
CA SER A 32 28.91 -37.10 33.66
C SER A 32 27.60 -36.90 34.45
N GLY A 33 26.91 -37.99 34.81
CA GLY A 33 25.72 -37.97 35.65
C GLY A 33 26.02 -37.62 37.10
N GLU A 34 27.12 -38.15 37.66
CA GLU A 34 27.55 -37.84 39.04
C GLU A 34 28.04 -36.40 39.16
N VAL A 35 28.85 -35.92 38.21
CA VAL A 35 29.27 -34.50 38.18
C VAL A 35 28.06 -33.58 38.02
N ARG A 36 27.03 -34.00 37.27
CA ARG A 36 25.77 -33.26 37.13
C ARG A 36 25.00 -33.20 38.46
N ALA A 37 24.90 -34.33 39.17
CA ALA A 37 24.24 -34.39 40.47
C ALA A 37 24.93 -33.47 41.48
N LEU A 38 26.27 -33.46 41.49
CA LEU A 38 27.07 -32.57 42.34
C LEU A 38 26.93 -31.08 41.97
N ALA A 39 26.84 -30.77 40.67
CA ALA A 39 26.66 -29.40 40.20
C ALA A 39 25.24 -28.85 40.48
N GLY A 40 24.23 -29.70 40.60
CA GLY A 40 22.83 -29.31 40.79
C GLY A 40 22.13 -28.80 39.52
N PRO A 41 20.82 -28.47 39.59
CA PRO A 41 20.01 -28.10 38.43
C PRO A 41 20.47 -26.79 37.79
N ASP A 42 20.33 -26.69 36.46
CA ASP A 42 20.66 -25.46 35.73
C ASP A 42 19.70 -24.33 36.13
N ARG A 43 20.25 -23.14 36.42
CA ARG A 43 19.46 -21.92 36.50
C ARG A 43 18.95 -21.57 35.11
N VAL A 44 17.70 -21.92 34.84
CA VAL A 44 16.89 -21.49 33.69
C VAL A 44 17.67 -21.56 32.36
N ARG A 45 17.97 -22.77 31.91
CA ARG A 45 18.36 -23.02 30.51
C ARG A 45 17.35 -23.97 29.89
N THR A 46 16.86 -23.60 28.71
CA THR A 46 16.08 -24.54 27.90
C THR A 46 17.02 -25.67 27.43
N ALA A 47 16.48 -26.89 27.25
CA ALA A 47 17.24 -28.03 26.72
C ALA A 47 17.99 -27.69 25.41
N ARG A 48 17.44 -26.77 24.61
CA ARG A 48 18.03 -26.28 23.34
C ARG A 48 19.27 -25.41 23.50
N THR A 49 19.43 -24.77 24.65
CA THR A 49 20.52 -23.83 24.97
C THR A 49 21.51 -24.36 26.00
N SER A 50 21.27 -25.58 26.51
CA SER A 50 22.11 -26.20 27.54
C SER A 50 23.47 -26.61 27.00
N GLY A 51 23.56 -26.95 25.70
CA GLY A 51 24.77 -27.54 25.10
C GLY A 51 24.82 -29.07 25.19
N GLY A 52 23.75 -29.71 25.66
CA GLY A 52 23.61 -31.18 25.67
C GLY A 52 23.20 -31.75 24.31
N THR A 53 22.86 -33.03 24.26
CA THR A 53 22.41 -33.74 23.04
C THR A 53 21.19 -33.07 22.39
N GLU A 54 20.25 -32.59 23.21
CA GLU A 54 19.05 -31.83 22.81
C GLU A 54 19.31 -30.38 22.35
N ALA A 55 20.55 -29.89 22.46
CA ALA A 55 20.89 -28.53 22.06
C ALA A 55 20.86 -28.37 20.53
N ALA A 56 20.61 -27.15 20.05
CA ALA A 56 20.73 -26.89 18.62
C ALA A 56 22.17 -27.16 18.13
N PRO A 57 22.37 -27.71 16.92
CA PRO A 57 23.71 -28.02 16.40
C PRO A 57 24.67 -26.81 16.44
N LEU A 58 24.18 -25.63 16.09
CA LEU A 58 24.95 -24.38 16.15
C LEU A 58 25.35 -24.00 17.60
N CYS A 59 24.49 -24.25 18.58
CA CYS A 59 24.77 -24.02 20.00
C CYS A 59 25.89 -24.96 20.48
N ARG A 60 25.85 -26.24 20.09
CA ARG A 60 26.92 -27.21 20.40
C ARG A 60 28.25 -26.79 19.79
N ALA A 61 28.27 -26.42 18.51
CA ALA A 61 29.48 -25.95 17.83
C ALA A 61 30.08 -24.71 18.52
N ARG A 62 29.24 -23.73 18.89
CA ARG A 62 29.68 -22.54 19.65
C ARG A 62 30.34 -22.92 20.98
N LEU A 63 29.74 -23.85 21.71
CA LEU A 63 30.25 -24.26 23.02
C LEU A 63 31.51 -25.13 22.91
N ALA A 64 31.62 -25.97 21.87
CA ALA A 64 32.84 -26.72 21.56
C ALA A 64 34.01 -25.79 21.23
N ALA A 65 33.74 -24.67 20.52
CA ALA A 65 34.71 -23.60 20.30
C ALA A 65 35.01 -22.76 21.55
N GLY A 66 34.42 -23.09 22.72
CA GLY A 66 34.64 -22.37 23.98
C GLY A 66 34.06 -20.95 24.02
N LEU A 67 33.12 -20.62 23.13
CA LEU A 67 32.59 -19.27 22.97
C LEU A 67 31.27 -19.06 23.72
N THR A 68 31.15 -17.95 24.42
CA THR A 68 29.84 -17.43 24.84
C THR A 68 29.09 -16.83 23.65
N MET A 69 27.76 -16.74 23.76
CA MET A 69 26.93 -16.10 22.74
C MET A 69 27.40 -14.67 22.42
N THR A 70 27.80 -13.91 23.44
CA THR A 70 28.33 -12.54 23.30
C THR A 70 29.68 -12.50 22.58
N GLN A 71 30.58 -13.46 22.87
CA GLN A 71 31.86 -13.55 22.17
C GLN A 71 31.69 -13.94 20.71
N LEU A 72 30.83 -14.92 20.41
CA LEU A 72 30.52 -15.29 19.03
C LEU A 72 29.88 -14.11 18.28
N ALA A 73 28.92 -13.43 18.90
CA ALA A 73 28.27 -12.25 18.33
C ALA A 73 29.28 -11.17 17.95
N ARG A 74 30.25 -10.90 18.84
CA ARG A 74 31.35 -9.96 18.56
C ARG A 74 32.24 -10.41 17.40
N LYS A 75 32.66 -11.68 17.38
CA LYS A 75 33.46 -12.25 16.28
C LYS A 75 32.74 -12.16 14.93
N VAL A 76 31.41 -12.32 14.92
CA VAL A 76 30.57 -12.29 13.71
C VAL A 76 30.08 -10.88 13.37
N GLY A 77 30.28 -9.88 14.23
CA GLY A 77 29.81 -8.50 14.01
C GLY A 77 28.29 -8.33 14.11
N VAL A 78 27.63 -9.09 14.98
CA VAL A 78 26.17 -9.01 15.22
C VAL A 78 25.84 -8.86 16.70
N GLY A 79 24.58 -8.56 17.04
CA GLY A 79 24.12 -8.54 18.43
C GLY A 79 23.89 -9.96 19.00
N PRO A 80 24.04 -10.19 20.33
CA PRO A 80 23.83 -11.50 20.95
C PRO A 80 22.44 -12.11 20.70
N ALA A 81 21.40 -11.28 20.66
CA ALA A 81 20.04 -11.72 20.33
C ALA A 81 19.92 -12.32 18.91
N THR A 82 20.81 -11.94 17.99
CA THR A 82 20.86 -12.51 16.65
C THR A 82 21.40 -13.93 16.64
N ILE A 83 22.45 -14.20 17.42
CA ILE A 83 22.96 -15.57 17.62
C ILE A 83 21.87 -16.45 18.23
N SER A 84 21.18 -15.96 19.28
CA SER A 84 20.07 -16.70 19.89
C SER A 84 18.98 -17.08 18.89
N ARG A 85 18.61 -16.16 17.98
CA ARG A 85 17.62 -16.46 16.92
C ARG A 85 18.09 -17.54 15.94
N TRP A 86 19.38 -17.56 15.62
CA TRP A 86 19.98 -18.58 14.76
C TRP A 86 20.02 -19.94 15.46
N GLU A 87 20.47 -19.99 16.71
CA GLU A 87 20.50 -21.22 17.52
C GLU A 87 19.10 -21.80 17.73
N ASN A 88 18.08 -20.96 17.87
CA ASN A 88 16.69 -21.42 17.99
C ASN A 88 16.01 -21.76 16.66
N GLY A 89 16.73 -21.69 15.52
CA GLY A 89 16.18 -21.98 14.20
C GLY A 89 15.16 -20.95 13.69
N LEU A 90 14.99 -19.83 14.40
CA LEU A 90 13.98 -18.82 14.06
C LEU A 90 14.30 -18.08 12.76
N ARG A 91 15.58 -18.04 12.37
CA ARG A 91 16.05 -17.36 11.16
C ARG A 91 17.41 -17.88 10.71
N MET A 92 17.60 -18.00 9.41
CA MET A 92 18.88 -18.32 8.79
C MET A 92 19.80 -17.07 8.75
N PRO A 93 21.11 -17.20 9.04
CA PRO A 93 22.07 -16.11 8.85
C PRO A 93 22.20 -15.73 7.37
N SER A 94 22.52 -14.46 7.09
CA SER A 94 22.84 -14.03 5.73
C SER A 94 24.08 -14.77 5.19
N PRO A 95 24.29 -14.87 3.85
CA PRO A 95 25.48 -15.52 3.28
C PRO A 95 26.80 -15.01 3.89
N ASP A 96 26.92 -13.70 4.04
CA ASP A 96 28.06 -13.03 4.66
C ASP A 96 28.24 -13.37 6.16
N ALA A 97 27.13 -13.46 6.91
CA ALA A 97 27.18 -13.91 8.30
C ALA A 97 27.53 -15.40 8.43
N ARG A 98 27.12 -16.24 7.46
CA ARG A 98 27.49 -17.67 7.43
C ARG A 98 28.99 -17.84 7.24
N ALA A 99 29.61 -17.09 6.33
CA ALA A 99 31.06 -17.11 6.16
C ALA A 99 31.79 -16.73 7.45
N ARG A 100 31.37 -15.64 8.12
CA ARG A 100 31.95 -15.23 9.41
C ARG A 100 31.70 -16.24 10.53
N LEU A 101 30.54 -16.91 10.55
CA LEU A 101 30.24 -17.97 11.52
C LEU A 101 31.16 -19.17 11.33
N ALA A 102 31.36 -19.63 10.09
CA ALA A 102 32.23 -20.76 9.78
C ALA A 102 33.66 -20.48 10.26
N THR A 103 34.19 -19.29 9.97
CA THR A 103 35.50 -18.84 10.47
C THR A 103 35.54 -18.74 12.00
N ALA A 104 34.53 -18.15 12.64
CA ALA A 104 34.53 -17.93 14.09
C ALA A 104 34.38 -19.22 14.91
N LEU A 105 33.77 -20.24 14.32
CA LEU A 105 33.54 -21.58 14.90
C LEU A 105 34.58 -22.61 14.46
N GLU A 106 35.45 -22.27 13.52
CA GLU A 106 36.48 -23.16 12.96
C GLU A 106 35.89 -24.44 12.34
N VAL A 107 34.78 -24.28 11.59
CA VAL A 107 34.08 -25.37 10.89
C VAL A 107 34.01 -25.11 9.40
N THR A 108 33.80 -26.16 8.60
CA THR A 108 33.60 -25.98 7.16
C THR A 108 32.25 -25.33 6.86
N ASN A 109 32.11 -24.74 5.67
CA ASN A 109 30.83 -24.21 5.22
C ASN A 109 29.75 -25.30 5.07
N GLU A 110 30.16 -26.53 4.77
CA GLU A 110 29.29 -27.69 4.66
C GLU A 110 28.75 -28.12 6.04
N ASP A 111 29.64 -28.23 7.04
CA ASP A 111 29.25 -28.53 8.42
C ASP A 111 28.29 -27.46 8.97
N LEU A 112 28.61 -26.19 8.73
CA LEU A 112 27.75 -25.08 9.12
C LEU A 112 26.38 -25.14 8.42
N ALA A 113 26.33 -25.51 7.14
CA ALA A 113 25.07 -25.69 6.43
C ALA A 113 24.22 -26.80 7.05
N GLY A 114 24.83 -27.93 7.41
CA GLY A 114 24.18 -29.01 8.15
C GLY A 114 23.63 -28.54 9.51
N MET A 115 24.41 -27.75 10.26
CA MET A 115 23.98 -27.18 11.54
C MET A 115 22.78 -26.23 11.41
N LEU A 116 22.68 -25.54 10.28
CA LEU A 116 21.64 -24.55 9.98
C LEU A 116 20.45 -25.12 9.21
N ALA A 117 20.44 -26.41 8.84
CA ALA A 117 19.42 -27.01 7.98
C ALA A 117 17.97 -26.82 8.48
N HIS A 118 17.79 -26.69 9.80
CA HIS A 118 16.49 -26.51 10.44
C HIS A 118 16.07 -25.03 10.58
N CYS A 119 16.95 -24.08 10.20
CA CYS A 119 16.66 -22.66 10.28
C CYS A 119 15.65 -22.23 9.21
N LYS A 120 14.68 -21.40 9.59
CA LYS A 120 13.81 -20.74 8.62
C LYS A 120 14.62 -19.88 7.66
N SER A 121 14.31 -19.95 6.37
CA SER A 121 15.04 -19.27 5.29
C SER A 121 15.30 -17.78 5.57
N HIS A 122 16.42 -17.23 5.09
CA HIS A 122 16.64 -15.80 5.15
C HIS A 122 16.00 -15.13 3.93
N ARG A 123 15.46 -13.92 4.12
CA ARG A 123 14.92 -13.10 3.03
C ARG A 123 15.91 -12.85 1.87
N SER A 124 17.21 -13.01 2.09
CA SER A 124 18.23 -12.86 1.04
C SER A 124 18.39 -14.09 0.16
N ASP A 125 18.01 -15.27 0.65
CA ASP A 125 18.21 -16.53 -0.07
C ASP A 125 17.12 -16.77 -1.13
N GLY A 126 16.10 -15.90 -1.16
CA GLY A 126 15.02 -15.93 -2.12
C GLY A 126 15.35 -15.33 -3.49
N VAL A 127 14.35 -15.28 -4.36
CA VAL A 127 14.47 -14.79 -5.75
C VAL A 127 13.61 -13.54 -5.94
N LEU A 128 14.11 -12.55 -6.70
CA LEU A 128 13.31 -11.41 -7.12
C LEU A 128 12.38 -11.82 -8.25
N LEU A 129 11.07 -11.64 -8.07
CA LEU A 129 10.05 -11.97 -9.06
C LEU A 129 9.24 -10.72 -9.47
N PRO A 130 9.86 -9.70 -10.09
CA PRO A 130 9.16 -8.48 -10.50
C PRO A 130 8.03 -8.73 -11.51
N GLY A 131 8.02 -9.87 -12.22
CA GLY A 131 6.95 -10.31 -13.12
C GLY A 131 5.75 -10.98 -12.42
N LEU A 132 5.85 -11.25 -11.12
CA LEU A 132 4.87 -12.06 -10.37
C LEU A 132 3.46 -11.46 -10.41
N GLY A 133 3.33 -10.13 -10.37
CA GLY A 133 2.02 -9.47 -10.39
C GLY A 133 1.24 -9.71 -11.68
N ARG A 134 1.94 -9.71 -12.83
CA ARG A 134 1.33 -10.01 -14.13
C ARG A 134 1.00 -11.49 -14.26
N LEU A 135 1.95 -12.36 -13.92
CA LEU A 135 1.73 -13.81 -13.93
C LEU A 135 0.54 -14.24 -13.06
N ARG A 136 0.38 -13.60 -11.89
CA ARG A 136 -0.81 -13.79 -11.04
C ARG A 136 -2.09 -13.39 -11.75
N ALA A 137 -2.12 -12.21 -12.38
CA ALA A 137 -3.30 -11.70 -13.07
C ALA A 137 -3.67 -12.57 -14.28
N ASP A 138 -2.68 -13.02 -15.06
CA ASP A 138 -2.86 -13.90 -16.21
C ASP A 138 -3.44 -15.27 -15.81
N ARG A 139 -3.25 -15.68 -14.54
CA ARG A 139 -3.88 -16.87 -13.94
C ARG A 139 -5.21 -16.58 -13.25
N GLY A 140 -5.80 -15.40 -13.47
CA GLY A 140 -7.12 -15.04 -12.97
C GLY A 140 -7.18 -14.70 -11.47
N PHE A 141 -6.03 -14.65 -10.78
CA PHE A 141 -6.02 -14.35 -9.35
C PHE A 141 -6.09 -12.85 -9.09
N THR A 142 -7.05 -12.45 -8.24
CA THR A 142 -6.96 -11.13 -7.58
C THR A 142 -5.82 -11.13 -6.56
N GLN A 143 -5.24 -9.96 -6.26
CA GLN A 143 -4.17 -9.87 -5.25
C GLN A 143 -4.66 -10.35 -3.87
N ARG A 144 -5.93 -10.12 -3.52
CA ARG A 144 -6.53 -10.63 -2.27
C ARG A 144 -6.62 -12.16 -2.27
N ALA A 145 -7.14 -12.77 -3.34
CA ALA A 145 -7.25 -14.22 -3.45
C ALA A 145 -5.88 -14.91 -3.39
N PHE A 146 -4.88 -14.37 -4.11
CA PHE A 146 -3.51 -14.86 -4.09
C PHE A 146 -2.90 -14.80 -2.69
N ARG A 147 -3.04 -13.66 -1.99
CA ARG A 147 -2.55 -13.50 -0.62
C ARG A 147 -3.15 -14.51 0.35
N THR A 148 -4.46 -14.75 0.24
CA THR A 148 -5.15 -15.75 1.07
C THR A 148 -4.62 -17.16 0.77
N ALA A 149 -4.46 -17.50 -0.51
CA ALA A 149 -3.97 -18.82 -0.92
C ALA A 149 -2.50 -19.07 -0.49
N VAL A 150 -1.63 -18.05 -0.55
CA VAL A 150 -0.22 -18.16 -0.13
C VAL A 150 -0.03 -17.96 1.39
N GLY A 151 -1.02 -17.36 2.07
CA GLY A 151 -0.95 -17.05 3.50
C GLY A 151 -0.06 -15.85 3.84
N ILE A 152 -0.14 -14.76 3.08
CA ILE A 152 0.72 -13.57 3.24
C ILE A 152 -0.05 -12.24 3.36
N GLY A 153 0.58 -11.27 4.02
CA GLY A 153 0.06 -9.90 4.15
C GLY A 153 0.09 -9.08 2.84
N ALA A 154 -0.69 -7.99 2.80
CA ALA A 154 -0.79 -7.11 1.62
C ALA A 154 0.56 -6.51 1.21
N SER A 155 1.31 -6.04 2.20
CA SER A 155 2.61 -5.42 2.00
C SER A 155 3.64 -6.40 1.45
N ALA A 156 3.59 -7.67 1.88
CA ALA A 156 4.48 -8.72 1.37
C ALA A 156 4.19 -9.03 -0.10
N ALA A 157 2.92 -9.29 -0.44
CA ALA A 157 2.52 -9.53 -1.83
C ALA A 157 2.89 -8.36 -2.74
N SER A 158 2.62 -7.13 -2.33
CA SER A 158 3.01 -5.94 -3.08
C SER A 158 4.53 -5.84 -3.25
N ALA A 159 5.31 -6.04 -2.18
CA ALA A 159 6.77 -5.96 -2.26
C ALA A 159 7.38 -7.04 -3.18
N TRP A 160 6.81 -8.25 -3.18
CA TRP A 160 7.21 -9.34 -4.06
C TRP A 160 6.85 -9.05 -5.52
N GLU A 161 5.60 -8.65 -5.79
CA GLU A 161 5.10 -8.36 -7.14
C GLU A 161 5.81 -7.20 -7.82
N HIS A 162 6.38 -6.26 -7.05
CA HIS A 162 7.16 -5.14 -7.59
C HIS A 162 8.68 -5.39 -7.57
N GLY A 163 9.13 -6.59 -7.19
CA GLY A 163 10.55 -6.93 -7.10
C GLY A 163 11.34 -6.08 -6.09
N ARG A 164 10.67 -5.52 -5.06
CA ARG A 164 11.35 -4.77 -3.99
C ARG A 164 11.99 -5.68 -2.96
N VAL A 165 11.41 -6.86 -2.75
CA VAL A 165 11.87 -7.88 -1.80
C VAL A 165 11.82 -9.24 -2.48
N ARG A 166 12.83 -10.07 -2.21
CA ARG A 166 12.91 -11.44 -2.68
C ARG A 166 11.81 -12.30 -2.08
N VAL A 167 11.22 -13.18 -2.89
CA VAL A 167 10.35 -14.26 -2.43
C VAL A 167 11.24 -15.32 -1.79
N PRO A 168 11.12 -15.61 -0.49
CA PRO A 168 11.95 -16.60 0.20
C PRO A 168 11.85 -17.99 -0.44
N THR A 169 12.94 -18.76 -0.42
CA THR A 169 13.05 -20.06 -1.10
C THR A 169 12.01 -21.07 -0.61
N ASP A 170 11.75 -21.12 0.70
CA ASP A 170 10.71 -21.94 1.33
C ASP A 170 9.29 -21.54 0.89
N ARG A 171 9.10 -20.32 0.38
CA ARG A 171 7.80 -19.83 -0.12
C ARG A 171 7.63 -19.98 -1.64
N LEU A 172 8.71 -20.22 -2.39
CA LEU A 172 8.64 -20.38 -3.85
C LEU A 172 7.74 -21.55 -4.23
N ALA A 173 7.86 -22.69 -3.54
CA ALA A 173 7.02 -23.86 -3.77
C ALA A 173 5.53 -23.56 -3.58
N THR A 174 5.16 -22.86 -2.51
CA THR A 174 3.77 -22.46 -2.25
C THR A 174 3.25 -21.49 -3.31
N VAL A 175 4.05 -20.48 -3.69
CA VAL A 175 3.66 -19.50 -4.72
C VAL A 175 3.48 -20.20 -6.07
N ALA A 176 4.39 -21.10 -6.44
CA ALA A 176 4.32 -21.85 -7.68
C ALA A 176 3.08 -22.77 -7.70
N ALA A 177 2.83 -23.50 -6.61
CA ALA A 177 1.65 -24.36 -6.47
C ALA A 177 0.33 -23.59 -6.60
N VAL A 178 0.19 -22.44 -5.93
CA VAL A 178 -1.00 -21.58 -6.04
C VAL A 178 -1.24 -21.10 -7.47
N LEU A 179 -0.16 -20.84 -8.22
CA LEU A 179 -0.26 -20.41 -9.61
C LEU A 179 -0.35 -21.58 -10.61
N GLY A 180 -0.28 -22.84 -10.16
CA GLY A 180 -0.27 -24.02 -11.01
C GLY A 180 1.01 -24.13 -11.86
N LEU A 181 2.17 -23.91 -11.24
CA LEU A 181 3.49 -23.94 -11.89
C LEU A 181 4.49 -24.79 -11.11
N ALA A 182 5.50 -25.30 -11.80
CA ALA A 182 6.72 -25.77 -11.15
C ALA A 182 7.55 -24.56 -10.65
N PRO A 183 8.32 -24.69 -9.55
CA PRO A 183 9.14 -23.60 -9.01
C PRO A 183 10.10 -22.97 -10.02
N ASP A 184 10.77 -23.80 -10.84
CA ASP A 184 11.72 -23.30 -11.84
C ASP A 184 11.01 -22.52 -12.95
N THR A 185 9.85 -23.01 -13.39
CA THR A 185 9.00 -22.31 -14.37
C THR A 185 8.54 -20.96 -13.84
N LEU A 186 8.15 -20.88 -12.56
CA LEU A 186 7.79 -19.62 -11.91
C LEU A 186 8.97 -18.62 -11.98
N VAL A 187 10.17 -19.07 -11.64
CA VAL A 187 11.37 -18.22 -11.67
C VAL A 187 11.64 -17.73 -13.09
N VAL A 188 11.62 -18.62 -14.08
CA VAL A 188 11.86 -18.26 -15.50
C VAL A 188 10.84 -17.22 -15.99
N LEU A 189 9.56 -17.41 -15.67
CA LEU A 189 8.49 -16.51 -16.14
C LEU A 189 8.45 -15.17 -15.41
N ALA A 190 8.80 -15.14 -14.11
CA ALA A 190 8.60 -13.95 -13.27
C ALA A 190 9.90 -13.22 -12.86
N CYS A 191 11.09 -13.74 -13.17
CA CYS A 191 12.37 -13.08 -12.83
C CYS A 191 12.59 -11.75 -13.56
N ARG A 192 11.94 -11.56 -14.71
CA ARG A 192 11.99 -10.31 -15.47
C ARG A 192 10.78 -9.45 -15.10
N PRO A 193 10.94 -8.12 -14.96
CA PRO A 193 9.78 -7.25 -14.86
C PRO A 193 8.90 -7.53 -16.08
N PRO A 194 7.58 -7.48 -15.92
CA PRO A 194 6.71 -7.62 -17.07
C PRO A 194 7.19 -6.52 -18.03
N ARG A 195 7.49 -6.90 -19.28
CA ARG A 195 7.68 -5.90 -20.33
C ARG A 195 6.45 -5.02 -20.19
N ASP A 196 6.67 -3.77 -19.75
CA ASP A 196 5.61 -2.77 -19.67
C ASP A 196 4.86 -2.98 -20.96
N SER A 197 3.58 -3.32 -20.86
CA SER A 197 2.79 -3.45 -22.07
C SER A 197 3.01 -2.12 -22.79
N THR A 198 3.71 -2.19 -23.91
CA THR A 198 3.57 -1.29 -25.03
C THR A 198 2.16 -1.47 -25.62
N GLU A 199 1.14 -1.65 -24.76
CA GLU A 199 -0.12 -0.99 -24.98
C GLU A 199 0.23 0.48 -24.81
N GLU A 200 0.29 1.17 -25.93
CA GLU A 200 0.59 2.58 -26.05
C GLU A 200 -0.01 3.31 -24.85
N ARG A 201 0.83 3.79 -23.91
CA ARG A 201 0.39 4.68 -22.84
C ARG A 201 0.50 6.09 -23.40
N PRO A 202 -0.43 6.55 -24.24
CA PRO A 202 -0.13 7.60 -25.20
C PRO A 202 -0.08 8.93 -24.45
N LEU A 203 -0.91 9.09 -23.40
CA LEU A 203 -0.80 10.21 -22.45
C LEU A 203 0.55 10.26 -21.73
N ALA A 204 1.08 9.11 -21.27
CA ALA A 204 2.38 9.07 -20.62
C ALA A 204 3.52 9.36 -21.62
N ALA A 205 3.39 8.90 -22.86
CA ALA A 205 4.32 9.18 -23.95
C ALA A 205 4.31 10.67 -24.31
N LEU A 206 3.13 11.29 -24.50
CA LEU A 206 2.99 12.73 -24.72
C LEU A 206 3.60 13.54 -23.59
N ARG A 207 3.35 13.14 -22.34
CA ARG A 207 3.94 13.79 -21.16
C ARG A 207 5.46 13.71 -21.16
N ARG A 208 6.04 12.53 -21.40
CA ARG A 208 7.49 12.33 -21.47
C ARG A 208 8.12 13.11 -22.62
N ALA A 209 7.48 13.12 -23.79
CA ALA A 209 7.94 13.89 -24.95
C ALA A 209 7.91 15.41 -24.72
N ALA A 210 7.02 15.89 -23.84
CA ALA A 210 6.98 17.28 -23.40
C ALA A 210 7.98 17.59 -22.26
N GLY A 211 8.72 16.59 -21.74
CA GLY A 211 9.64 16.76 -20.62
C GLY A 211 8.97 17.01 -19.26
N VAL A 212 7.66 16.78 -19.16
CA VAL A 212 6.85 17.12 -17.97
C VAL A 212 6.79 15.95 -17.00
N THR A 213 6.91 16.16 -15.69
CA THR A 213 6.71 15.11 -14.69
C THR A 213 5.22 14.88 -14.37
N GLN A 214 4.85 13.70 -13.84
CA GLN A 214 3.45 13.47 -13.42
C GLN A 214 2.98 14.49 -12.36
N ARG A 215 3.91 14.98 -11.53
CA ARG A 215 3.61 15.96 -10.47
C ARG A 215 3.35 17.34 -11.06
N GLU A 216 4.17 17.78 -12.02
CA GLU A 216 3.98 19.03 -12.74
C GLU A 216 2.68 19.03 -13.54
N LEU A 217 2.39 17.94 -14.27
CA LEU A 217 1.14 17.82 -15.00
C LEU A 217 -0.07 17.90 -14.06
N ALA A 218 -0.01 17.20 -12.93
CA ALA A 218 -1.08 17.24 -11.93
C ALA A 218 -1.28 18.65 -11.38
N HIS A 219 -0.20 19.36 -11.07
CA HIS A 219 -0.25 20.74 -10.61
C HIS A 219 -0.87 21.69 -11.65
N HIS A 220 -0.46 21.61 -12.92
CA HIS A 220 -0.98 22.48 -13.98
C HIS A 220 -2.44 22.20 -14.32
N VAL A 221 -2.88 20.94 -14.23
CA VAL A 221 -4.28 20.55 -14.46
C VAL A 221 -5.15 20.82 -13.21
N GLY A 222 -4.55 21.00 -12.04
CA GLY A 222 -5.26 21.22 -10.77
C GLY A 222 -5.84 19.94 -10.17
N VAL A 223 -5.14 18.81 -10.30
CA VAL A 223 -5.56 17.50 -9.77
C VAL A 223 -4.47 16.85 -8.93
N SER A 224 -4.79 15.73 -8.28
CA SER A 224 -3.79 14.93 -7.58
C SER A 224 -2.90 14.15 -8.56
N ARG A 225 -1.62 13.93 -8.22
CA ARG A 225 -0.70 13.06 -8.98
C ARG A 225 -1.31 11.67 -9.24
N ARG A 226 -2.06 11.15 -8.26
CA ARG A 226 -2.73 9.85 -8.37
C ARG A 226 -3.76 9.81 -9.50
N SER A 227 -4.43 10.93 -9.79
CA SER A 227 -5.36 11.03 -10.93
C SER A 227 -4.62 10.87 -12.25
N VAL A 228 -3.47 11.54 -12.41
CA VAL A 228 -2.60 11.41 -13.59
C VAL A 228 -2.13 9.97 -13.78
N VAL A 229 -1.69 9.30 -12.71
CA VAL A 229 -1.34 7.87 -12.75
C VAL A 229 -2.52 7.01 -13.23
N HIS A 230 -3.73 7.28 -12.72
CA HIS A 230 -4.90 6.53 -13.13
C HIS A 230 -5.26 6.72 -14.60
N TRP A 231 -5.10 7.94 -15.14
CA TRP A 231 -5.32 8.25 -16.56
C TRP A 231 -4.27 7.61 -17.46
N GLU A 232 -2.99 7.71 -17.10
CA GLU A 232 -1.87 7.13 -17.86
C GLU A 232 -1.91 5.60 -17.91
N ASN A 233 -2.48 4.98 -16.87
CA ASN A 233 -2.65 3.53 -16.78
C ASN A 233 -4.00 3.04 -17.32
N GLY A 234 -4.86 3.91 -17.84
CA GLY A 234 -6.21 3.55 -18.32
C GLY A 234 -7.21 3.12 -17.24
N THR A 235 -6.80 3.02 -15.97
CA THR A 235 -7.67 2.60 -14.86
C THR A 235 -8.81 3.57 -14.54
N ARG A 236 -8.71 4.84 -14.98
CA ARG A 236 -9.83 5.80 -14.96
C ARG A 236 -9.78 6.67 -16.22
N PRO A 237 -10.93 7.01 -16.81
CA PRO A 237 -10.97 7.91 -17.96
C PRO A 237 -10.54 9.33 -17.58
N LEU A 238 -9.86 10.01 -18.51
CA LEU A 238 -9.50 11.42 -18.39
C LEU A 238 -10.79 12.28 -18.50
N PRO A 239 -11.11 13.14 -17.51
CA PRO A 239 -12.25 14.04 -17.63
C PRO A 239 -12.05 15.07 -18.75
N LEU A 240 -13.08 15.34 -19.56
CA LEU A 240 -13.00 16.32 -20.65
C LEU A 240 -12.55 17.72 -20.19
N ALA A 241 -12.88 18.11 -18.96
CA ALA A 241 -12.44 19.37 -18.37
C ALA A 241 -10.91 19.47 -18.15
N ALA A 242 -10.23 18.32 -18.01
CA ALA A 242 -8.78 18.26 -17.86
C ALA A 242 -8.03 18.30 -19.20
N VAL A 243 -8.72 18.06 -20.33
CA VAL A 243 -8.09 17.96 -21.66
C VAL A 243 -7.43 19.28 -22.08
N ARG A 244 -8.12 20.42 -21.96
CA ARG A 244 -7.55 21.73 -22.36
C ARG A 244 -6.36 22.16 -21.49
N PRO A 245 -6.43 22.12 -20.15
CA PRO A 245 -5.26 22.38 -19.29
C PRO A 245 -4.09 21.42 -19.60
N MET A 246 -4.38 20.14 -19.83
CA MET A 246 -3.37 19.16 -20.20
C MET A 246 -2.72 19.49 -21.55
N ALA A 247 -3.51 19.79 -22.59
CA ALA A 247 -3.01 20.18 -23.90
C ALA A 247 -2.08 21.41 -23.83
N ARG A 248 -2.44 22.41 -23.01
CA ARG A 248 -1.59 23.59 -22.75
C ARG A 248 -0.29 23.22 -22.04
N CYS A 249 -0.37 22.40 -20.98
CA CYS A 249 0.80 21.93 -20.23
C CYS A 249 1.78 21.18 -21.13
N LEU A 250 1.25 20.26 -21.94
CA LEU A 250 2.02 19.40 -22.83
C LEU A 250 2.46 20.09 -24.13
N ARG A 251 1.99 21.33 -24.38
CA ARG A 251 2.19 22.06 -25.64
C ARG A 251 1.81 21.23 -26.87
N ARG A 252 0.67 20.54 -26.78
CA ARG A 252 0.12 19.73 -27.89
C ARG A 252 -1.29 20.19 -28.25
N PRO A 253 -1.71 20.05 -29.52
CA PRO A 253 -3.09 20.31 -29.91
C PRO A 253 -4.08 19.47 -29.10
N VAL A 254 -5.26 20.04 -28.81
CA VAL A 254 -6.36 19.34 -28.13
C VAL A 254 -6.73 18.01 -28.82
N PRO A 255 -6.81 17.93 -30.17
CA PRO A 255 -7.06 16.66 -30.86
C PRO A 255 -6.04 15.56 -30.54
N THR A 256 -4.77 15.91 -30.38
CA THR A 256 -3.70 14.95 -30.04
C THR A 256 -3.90 14.37 -28.64
N VAL A 257 -4.31 15.18 -27.67
CA VAL A 257 -4.59 14.72 -26.30
C VAL A 257 -5.86 13.88 -26.25
N LEU A 258 -6.90 14.24 -27.03
CA LEU A 258 -8.13 13.47 -27.15
C LEU A 258 -7.87 12.07 -27.75
N ALA A 259 -7.12 12.01 -28.85
CA ALA A 259 -6.72 10.76 -29.47
C ALA A 259 -5.91 9.89 -28.50
N ALA A 260 -4.93 10.49 -27.82
CA ALA A 260 -4.11 9.80 -26.82
C ALA A 260 -4.89 9.30 -25.59
N ALA A 261 -6.02 9.94 -25.27
CA ALA A 261 -6.92 9.53 -24.18
C ALA A 261 -8.04 8.58 -24.66
N GLY A 262 -8.13 8.27 -25.95
CA GLY A 262 -9.25 7.50 -26.52
C GLY A 262 -10.59 8.21 -26.39
N LEU A 263 -10.61 9.55 -26.36
CA LEU A 263 -11.81 10.36 -26.14
C LEU A 263 -12.32 10.96 -27.44
N GLN A 264 -13.64 10.92 -27.63
CA GLN A 264 -14.34 11.67 -28.66
C GLN A 264 -15.18 12.78 -28.02
N LEU A 265 -15.15 13.98 -28.62
CA LEU A 265 -16.00 15.08 -28.16
C LEU A 265 -17.46 14.80 -28.59
N PRO A 266 -18.44 15.06 -27.71
CA PRO A 266 -19.84 14.98 -28.08
C PRO A 266 -20.14 15.95 -29.25
N THR A 267 -20.70 15.43 -30.33
CA THR A 267 -21.15 16.27 -31.45
C THR A 267 -22.53 16.83 -31.14
N VAL A 268 -22.69 18.15 -31.26
CA VAL A 268 -23.99 18.82 -31.08
C VAL A 268 -24.52 19.21 -32.45
N PRO A 269 -25.76 18.82 -32.83
CA PRO A 269 -26.37 19.25 -34.08
C PRO A 269 -26.57 20.76 -34.10
N HIS A 270 -26.87 21.34 -35.26
CA HIS A 270 -27.01 22.79 -35.39
C HIS A 270 -28.09 23.34 -34.43
N PRO A 271 -27.82 24.42 -33.66
CA PRO A 271 -28.78 25.14 -32.81
C PRO A 271 -30.25 25.26 -33.27
N ARG A 272 -30.49 25.37 -34.58
CA ARG A 272 -31.82 25.52 -35.17
C ARG A 272 -32.64 24.23 -35.14
N THR A 273 -32.00 23.07 -35.10
CA THR A 273 -32.67 21.76 -35.17
C THR A 273 -33.02 21.18 -33.80
N TRP A 274 -32.67 21.87 -32.71
CA TRP A 274 -32.92 21.37 -31.36
C TRP A 274 -34.41 21.44 -31.01
N THR A 275 -34.90 20.40 -30.35
CA THR A 275 -36.26 20.32 -29.77
C THR A 275 -36.21 20.40 -28.24
N PRO A 276 -37.32 20.72 -27.54
CA PRO A 276 -37.36 20.73 -26.07
C PRO A 276 -36.95 19.39 -25.43
N ALA A 277 -37.19 18.27 -26.12
CA ALA A 277 -36.78 16.94 -25.67
C ALA A 277 -35.25 16.75 -25.70
N ASP A 278 -34.55 17.44 -26.60
CA ASP A 278 -33.09 17.38 -26.73
C ASP A 278 -32.35 18.19 -25.67
N LEU A 279 -33.05 19.10 -24.97
CA LEU A 279 -32.43 20.09 -24.09
C LEU A 279 -31.45 19.47 -23.06
N PRO A 280 -31.79 18.38 -22.33
CA PRO A 280 -30.86 17.76 -21.39
C PRO A 280 -29.56 17.28 -22.05
N ARG A 281 -29.67 16.61 -23.19
CA ARG A 281 -28.54 16.09 -23.97
C ARG A 281 -27.69 17.22 -24.55
N VAL A 282 -28.33 18.27 -25.08
CA VAL A 282 -27.66 19.46 -25.63
C VAL A 282 -26.89 20.18 -24.54
N LEU A 283 -27.48 20.42 -23.38
CA LEU A 283 -26.79 21.05 -22.25
C LEU A 283 -25.57 20.23 -21.78
N HIS A 284 -25.72 18.91 -21.70
CA HIS A 284 -24.61 18.02 -21.36
C HIS A 284 -23.49 18.11 -22.41
N ALA A 285 -23.84 18.04 -23.70
CA ALA A 285 -22.89 18.05 -24.79
C ALA A 285 -22.18 19.41 -24.93
N LEU A 286 -22.88 20.53 -24.79
CA LEU A 286 -22.29 21.87 -24.75
C LEU A 286 -21.32 22.03 -23.57
N ARG A 287 -21.72 21.60 -22.37
CA ARG A 287 -20.85 21.65 -21.18
C ARG A 287 -19.59 20.81 -21.39
N SER A 288 -19.78 19.56 -21.80
CA SER A 288 -18.71 18.57 -21.96
C SER A 288 -17.74 18.94 -23.09
N SER A 289 -18.23 19.39 -24.25
CA SER A 289 -17.39 19.83 -25.39
C SER A 289 -16.63 21.12 -25.09
N SER A 290 -17.20 22.01 -24.27
CA SER A 290 -16.54 23.23 -23.81
C SER A 290 -15.52 23.00 -22.69
N GLY A 291 -15.39 21.76 -22.18
CA GLY A 291 -14.44 21.41 -21.13
C GLY A 291 -14.85 21.90 -19.72
N TRP A 292 -16.14 22.11 -19.47
CA TRP A 292 -16.61 22.55 -18.16
C TRP A 292 -17.00 21.36 -17.26
N ALA A 293 -16.57 21.38 -16.00
CA ALA A 293 -17.20 20.56 -14.96
C ALA A 293 -18.55 21.19 -14.54
N ALA A 294 -19.56 20.38 -14.19
CA ALA A 294 -20.89 20.90 -13.81
C ALA A 294 -20.84 21.92 -12.66
N ALA A 295 -19.96 21.69 -11.67
CA ALA A 295 -19.75 22.65 -10.58
C ALA A 295 -19.10 23.96 -11.04
N ALA A 296 -18.17 23.92 -11.99
CA ALA A 296 -17.51 25.10 -12.53
C ALA A 296 -18.46 25.93 -13.41
N LEU A 297 -19.23 25.27 -14.29
CA LEU A 297 -20.26 25.93 -15.09
C LEU A 297 -21.33 26.55 -14.18
N GLY A 298 -21.79 25.80 -13.16
CA GLY A 298 -22.74 26.29 -12.18
C GLY A 298 -22.27 27.59 -11.53
N ARG A 299 -21.05 27.61 -10.98
CA ARG A 299 -20.46 28.84 -10.41
C ARG A 299 -20.41 29.99 -11.43
N ARG A 300 -20.04 29.70 -12.69
CA ARG A 300 -19.96 30.71 -13.75
C ARG A 300 -21.31 31.34 -14.09
N ILE A 301 -22.41 30.58 -14.00
CA ILE A 301 -23.77 31.06 -14.30
C ILE A 301 -24.60 31.33 -13.03
N GLY A 302 -23.98 31.35 -11.85
CA GLY A 302 -24.63 31.68 -10.58
C GLY A 302 -25.63 30.63 -10.06
N VAL A 303 -25.42 29.33 -10.35
CA VAL A 303 -26.27 28.23 -9.83
C VAL A 303 -25.44 27.09 -9.24
N PRO A 304 -25.98 26.28 -8.31
CA PRO A 304 -25.27 25.10 -7.82
C PRO A 304 -24.99 24.08 -8.94
N GLY A 305 -23.83 23.43 -8.91
CA GLY A 305 -23.48 22.40 -9.91
C GLY A 305 -24.43 21.20 -9.96
N ARG A 306 -25.10 20.88 -8.84
CA ARG A 306 -26.16 19.85 -8.81
C ARG A 306 -27.37 20.24 -9.66
N THR A 307 -27.68 21.53 -9.75
CA THR A 307 -28.78 22.06 -10.56
C THR A 307 -28.46 21.89 -12.04
N VAL A 308 -27.22 22.17 -12.44
CA VAL A 308 -26.75 21.90 -13.81
C VAL A 308 -26.89 20.42 -14.16
N ARG A 309 -26.51 19.51 -13.24
CA ARG A 309 -26.70 18.06 -13.46
C ARG A 309 -28.17 17.67 -13.56
N ALA A 310 -29.04 18.26 -12.75
CA ALA A 310 -30.49 18.01 -12.81
C ALA A 310 -31.09 18.43 -14.16
N TRP A 311 -30.58 19.51 -14.78
CA TRP A 311 -30.96 19.90 -16.15
C TRP A 311 -30.46 18.89 -17.19
N GLU A 312 -29.22 18.41 -17.06
CA GLU A 312 -28.63 17.43 -17.98
C GLU A 312 -29.29 16.05 -17.93
N THR A 313 -29.90 15.70 -16.80
CA THR A 313 -30.71 14.47 -16.66
C THR A 313 -32.19 14.71 -16.96
N GLY A 314 -32.60 15.93 -17.25
CA GLY A 314 -34.00 16.30 -17.52
C GLY A 314 -34.91 16.29 -16.31
N VAL A 315 -34.36 16.20 -15.09
CA VAL A 315 -35.09 16.20 -13.81
C VAL A 315 -35.69 17.58 -13.52
N SER A 316 -35.03 18.65 -13.98
CA SER A 316 -35.55 20.00 -13.87
C SER A 316 -35.23 20.81 -15.13
N LEU A 317 -35.91 21.94 -15.30
CA LEU A 317 -35.67 22.85 -16.42
C LEU A 317 -34.86 24.08 -15.98
N PRO A 318 -33.97 24.59 -16.84
CA PRO A 318 -33.31 25.87 -16.61
C PRO A 318 -34.33 27.01 -16.73
N SER A 319 -34.23 28.02 -15.87
CA SER A 319 -35.01 29.25 -16.01
C SER A 319 -34.55 30.05 -17.24
N LEU A 320 -35.38 31.00 -17.70
CA LEU A 320 -35.02 31.89 -18.82
C LEU A 320 -33.69 32.62 -18.58
N SER A 321 -33.48 33.17 -17.38
CA SER A 321 -32.22 33.83 -17.04
C SER A 321 -31.03 32.87 -17.04
N ALA A 322 -31.24 31.60 -16.65
CA ALA A 322 -30.19 30.58 -16.73
C ALA A 322 -29.87 30.22 -18.19
N CYS A 323 -30.90 30.11 -19.06
CA CYS A 323 -30.73 29.88 -20.49
C CYS A 323 -29.92 31.00 -21.15
N GLN A 324 -30.26 32.26 -20.89
CA GLN A 324 -29.52 33.42 -21.41
C GLN A 324 -28.05 33.43 -20.98
N ARG A 325 -27.75 33.06 -19.72
CA ARG A 325 -26.37 32.94 -19.24
C ARG A 325 -25.63 31.76 -19.87
N LEU A 326 -26.30 30.64 -20.11
CA LEU A 326 -25.73 29.50 -20.82
C LEU A 326 -25.44 29.85 -22.29
N GLU A 327 -26.36 30.54 -22.97
CA GLU A 327 -26.17 31.04 -24.34
C GLU A 327 -24.93 31.93 -24.42
N LEU A 328 -24.76 32.86 -23.48
CA LEU A 328 -23.58 33.73 -23.40
C LEU A 328 -22.28 32.92 -23.17
N VAL A 329 -22.28 31.98 -22.22
CA VAL A 329 -21.09 31.17 -21.89
C VAL A 329 -20.65 30.27 -23.04
N HIS A 330 -21.60 29.77 -23.83
CA HIS A 330 -21.34 28.87 -24.95
C HIS A 330 -21.28 29.59 -26.32
N GLY A 331 -21.44 30.92 -26.37
CA GLY A 331 -21.40 31.69 -27.61
C GLY A 331 -22.56 31.36 -28.57
N LEU A 332 -23.72 30.98 -28.04
CA LEU A 332 -24.89 30.65 -28.83
C LEU A 332 -25.69 31.91 -29.19
N PRO A 333 -26.42 31.91 -30.32
CA PRO A 333 -27.37 32.98 -30.62
C PRO A 333 -28.41 33.13 -29.50
N ARG A 334 -28.77 34.38 -29.21
CA ARG A 334 -29.74 34.70 -28.15
C ARG A 334 -31.08 34.03 -28.43
N GLY A 335 -31.70 33.47 -27.39
CA GLY A 335 -33.03 32.87 -27.44
C GLY A 335 -33.07 31.39 -27.87
N VAL A 336 -31.95 30.83 -28.33
CA VAL A 336 -31.89 29.43 -28.82
C VAL A 336 -32.20 28.40 -27.74
N LEU A 337 -31.70 28.59 -26.52
CA LEU A 337 -32.01 27.70 -25.39
C LEU A 337 -33.30 28.15 -24.69
N SER A 338 -33.53 29.45 -24.66
CA SER A 338 -34.70 30.06 -24.02
C SER A 338 -36.02 29.57 -24.65
N ARG A 339 -36.09 29.44 -25.99
CA ARG A 339 -37.27 28.86 -26.68
C ARG A 339 -37.54 27.41 -26.23
N LEU A 340 -36.49 26.60 -26.06
CA LEU A 340 -36.61 25.19 -25.74
C LEU A 340 -37.07 24.95 -24.30
N ALA A 341 -36.71 25.87 -23.40
CA ALA A 341 -37.17 25.84 -22.01
C ALA A 341 -38.62 26.33 -21.86
N ALA A 342 -39.08 27.21 -22.76
CA ALA A 342 -40.44 27.74 -22.76
C ALA A 342 -41.47 26.78 -23.39
N ASP A 343 -41.10 26.08 -24.46
CA ASP A 343 -42.01 25.26 -25.28
C ASP A 343 -42.32 23.85 -24.74
N ARG A 344 -41.92 23.50 -23.51
CA ARG A 344 -42.19 22.14 -23.00
C ARG A 344 -43.67 22.02 -22.55
N PRO A 345 -44.53 21.27 -23.26
CA PRO A 345 -45.91 21.08 -22.83
C PRO A 345 -45.88 20.12 -21.63
N GLY A 346 -46.24 20.60 -20.43
CA GLY A 346 -46.28 19.77 -19.23
C GLY A 346 -46.07 20.46 -17.89
N ALA A 347 -45.69 21.74 -17.84
CA ALA A 347 -45.72 22.55 -16.61
C ALA A 347 -47.12 23.13 -16.38
N GLY A 348 -48.14 22.27 -16.35
CA GLY A 348 -49.49 22.65 -15.94
C GLY A 348 -49.49 23.03 -14.47
N ARG A 349 -49.87 24.28 -14.18
CA ARG A 349 -50.43 24.79 -12.91
C ARG A 349 -49.73 24.27 -11.64
N THR A 350 -48.75 25.01 -11.16
CA THR A 350 -48.50 25.04 -9.71
C THR A 350 -49.79 25.48 -9.01
N ALA A 351 -50.45 24.51 -8.39
CA ALA A 351 -51.53 24.73 -7.47
C ALA A 351 -51.10 25.75 -6.41
N ALA A 352 -51.96 26.75 -6.17
CA ALA A 352 -51.85 27.62 -5.03
C ALA A 352 -51.75 26.77 -3.75
N LEU A 353 -50.64 26.90 -3.02
CA LEU A 353 -50.59 26.44 -1.64
C LEU A 353 -51.54 27.31 -0.80
N PRO A 354 -52.40 26.73 0.05
CA PRO A 354 -53.24 27.53 0.91
C PRO A 354 -52.38 28.23 1.97
N HIS A 355 -52.71 29.49 2.22
CA HIS A 355 -52.17 30.31 3.32
C HIS A 355 -52.10 29.50 4.61
N ARG A 356 -50.88 29.27 5.12
CA ARG A 356 -50.68 28.89 6.52
C ARG A 356 -50.97 30.11 7.39
N ARG A 357 -51.97 29.97 8.25
CA ARG A 357 -52.26 30.92 9.35
C ARG A 357 -51.02 31.09 10.22
N GLU A 358 -50.75 32.34 10.55
CA GLU A 358 -49.76 32.78 11.53
C GLU A 358 -50.09 32.20 12.92
N THR A 359 -49.07 31.72 13.62
CA THR A 359 -49.07 31.52 15.07
C THR A 359 -47.81 32.19 15.64
N PRO A 360 -47.91 32.96 16.73
CA PRO A 360 -46.86 33.89 17.15
C PRO A 360 -45.69 33.19 17.86
N SER A 361 -44.50 33.78 17.69
CA SER A 361 -43.24 33.37 18.33
C SER A 361 -43.26 33.52 19.86
N PRO A 362 -42.69 32.58 20.64
CA PRO A 362 -42.35 32.84 22.03
C PRO A 362 -41.00 33.58 22.11
N GLY A 363 -40.98 34.63 22.92
CA GLY A 363 -39.91 35.61 23.02
C GLY A 363 -38.58 35.10 23.56
N ARG A 364 -37.53 35.80 23.15
CA ARG A 364 -36.17 35.78 23.73
C ARG A 364 -36.24 36.07 25.23
N ARG A 365 -35.62 35.23 26.06
CA ARG A 365 -35.14 35.63 27.39
C ARG A 365 -33.65 36.01 27.30
N PRO A 366 -33.18 37.05 28.01
CA PRO A 366 -31.78 37.46 27.98
C PRO A 366 -30.90 36.52 28.82
N PHE A 367 -29.65 36.41 28.39
CA PHE A 367 -28.54 35.82 29.14
C PHE A 367 -28.20 36.74 30.32
N GLU A 368 -28.32 36.25 31.55
CA GLU A 368 -27.70 36.86 32.74
C GLU A 368 -26.50 36.01 33.17
N SER A 369 -25.33 36.64 33.22
CA SER A 369 -24.10 36.13 33.81
C SER A 369 -24.16 36.22 35.34
N PRO A 370 -23.73 35.20 36.11
CA PRO A 370 -23.49 35.38 37.52
C PRO A 370 -22.05 35.86 37.76
N ALA A 371 -21.94 37.01 38.41
CA ALA A 371 -20.73 37.52 39.02
C ALA A 371 -20.34 36.71 40.27
N ALA A 372 -19.04 36.67 40.54
CA ALA A 372 -18.43 36.19 41.77
C ALA A 372 -18.92 36.97 43.00
N THR A 373 -18.94 36.34 44.19
CA THR A 373 -18.36 36.84 45.46
C THR A 373 -18.51 35.79 46.58
N SER A 374 -17.34 35.35 47.08
CA SER A 374 -16.90 35.07 48.47
C SER A 374 -17.75 34.36 49.55
N GLY A 375 -17.02 33.59 50.38
CA GLY A 375 -17.29 33.33 51.81
C GLY A 375 -17.49 31.84 52.14
N GLU A 376 -16.51 31.13 52.74
CA GLU A 376 -16.45 30.78 54.19
C GLU A 376 -17.47 29.67 54.56
N VAL A 377 -17.22 28.55 55.26
CA VAL A 377 -16.38 28.20 56.42
C VAL A 377 -16.22 26.66 56.47
N ALA A 378 -15.17 26.20 57.15
CA ALA A 378 -14.82 24.82 57.51
C ALA A 378 -15.88 24.01 58.30
N SER A 379 -15.80 22.68 58.19
CA SER A 379 -15.75 21.67 59.29
C SER A 379 -16.43 20.35 58.89
N GLY A 380 -15.75 19.22 59.14
CA GLY A 380 -16.28 17.86 58.98
C GLY A 380 -15.24 16.86 58.53
#